data_AF-A0AAE4K873-F1
#
_entry.id   AF-A0AAE4K873-F1
#
_cell.length_a   1.000
_cell.length_b   1.000
_cell.length_c   1.000
_cell.angle_alpha   90.00
_cell.angle_beta   90.00
_cell.angle_gamma   90.00
#
_symmetry.space_group_name_H-M   'P 1'
#
loop_
_entity.id
_entity.type
_entity.pdbx_description
1 polymer ?
#
loop_
_entity_poly.entity_id
_entity_poly.type
_entity_poly.pdbx_seq_one_letter_code
_entity_poly.pdbx_strand_id
1 'polypeptide(L)'
;MTAKTSGAEFKQFYNDKAFWPEDAWHEDSVILVDGKPHEDLSDNQIADSAKVVIDSGHVFFSREDSAGVSMATFFNRWRKVQNMRTLAVEVPLDKMEAVIAAIKAAGGKIK
;
A
#
# COMPACT_ATOMS: atom_id res chain seq x y z
N MET A 1 -0.77 -6.34 -15.28
CA MET A 1 0.41 -6.59 -14.43
C MET A 1 -0.06 -6.61 -12.99
N THR A 2 0.29 -7.63 -12.22
CA THR A 2 -0.06 -7.68 -10.79
C THR A 2 1.00 -6.92 -9.96
N ALA A 3 0.58 -6.29 -8.87
CA ALA A 3 1.51 -5.61 -7.95
C ALA A 3 1.52 -6.33 -6.59
N LYS A 4 2.72 -6.51 -6.02
CA LYS A 4 2.90 -7.15 -4.71
C LYS A 4 3.41 -6.13 -3.71
N THR A 5 2.84 -6.14 -2.52
CA THR A 5 3.13 -5.18 -1.45
C THR A 5 2.83 -5.77 -0.07
N SER A 6 3.14 -5.04 1.00
CA SER A 6 2.74 -5.38 2.36
C SER A 6 1.42 -4.70 2.72
N GLY A 7 0.73 -5.20 3.74
CA GLY A 7 -0.46 -4.53 4.27
C GLY A 7 -0.20 -3.09 4.70
N ALA A 8 0.96 -2.81 5.31
CA ALA A 8 1.33 -1.46 5.72
C ALA A 8 1.51 -0.50 4.54
N GLU A 9 2.10 -0.95 3.42
CA GLU A 9 2.28 -0.12 2.22
C GLU A 9 0.96 0.02 1.45
N PHE A 10 0.15 -1.05 1.37
CA PHE A 10 -1.19 -0.98 0.77
C PHE A 10 -2.12 -0.01 1.50
N LYS A 11 -2.17 -0.05 2.84
CA LYS A 11 -2.97 0.90 3.63
C LYS A 11 -2.51 2.33 3.45
N GLN A 12 -1.20 2.57 3.36
CA GLN A 12 -0.67 3.91 3.06
C GLN A 12 -1.12 4.38 1.68
N PHE A 13 -1.09 3.51 0.67
CA PHE A 13 -1.61 3.82 -0.65
C PHE A 13 -3.10 4.14 -0.63
N TYR A 14 -3.91 3.28 0.00
CA TYR A 14 -5.37 3.38 -0.01
C TYR A 14 -5.88 4.61 0.77
N ASN A 15 -5.14 5.05 1.79
CA ASN A 15 -5.46 6.23 2.60
C ASN A 15 -4.82 7.54 2.11
N ASP A 16 -4.03 7.53 1.03
CA ASP A 16 -3.36 8.73 0.54
C ASP A 16 -4.34 9.63 -0.24
N LYS A 17 -5.11 10.43 0.49
CA LYS A 17 -6.10 11.38 -0.08
C LYS A 17 -5.47 12.43 -1.00
N ALA A 18 -4.16 12.65 -0.94
CA ALA A 18 -3.49 13.54 -1.89
C ALA A 18 -3.28 12.87 -3.25
N PHE A 19 -3.15 11.54 -3.26
CA PHE A 19 -3.00 10.74 -4.47
C PHE A 19 -4.34 10.24 -5.03
N TRP A 20 -5.33 10.01 -4.16
CA TRP A 20 -6.71 9.67 -4.51
C TRP A 20 -7.59 10.95 -4.53
N PRO A 21 -7.90 11.51 -5.71
CA PRO A 21 -8.82 12.65 -5.78
C PRO A 21 -10.24 12.23 -5.35
N GLU A 22 -11.05 13.17 -4.87
CA GLU A 22 -12.38 12.88 -4.29
C GLU A 22 -13.32 12.14 -5.25
N ASP A 23 -13.22 12.41 -6.54
CA ASP A 23 -14.02 11.76 -7.59
C ASP A 23 -13.43 10.44 -8.07
N ALA A 24 -12.31 9.96 -7.50
CA ALA A 24 -11.75 8.67 -7.89
C ALA A 24 -12.46 7.52 -7.20
N TRP A 25 -12.78 6.49 -7.97
CA TRP A 25 -13.25 5.20 -7.46
C TRP A 25 -12.56 4.07 -8.20
N HIS A 26 -12.70 2.85 -7.68
CA HIS A 26 -12.16 1.67 -8.34
C HIS A 26 -13.26 0.61 -8.51
N GLU A 27 -13.17 -0.15 -9.60
CA GLU A 27 -14.07 -1.26 -9.94
C GLU A 27 -13.27 -2.50 -10.32
N ASP A 28 -13.93 -3.66 -10.39
CA ASP A 28 -13.37 -4.97 -10.77
C ASP A 28 -12.06 -5.32 -10.04
N SER A 29 -11.96 -4.85 -8.80
CA SER A 29 -10.72 -4.91 -8.02
C SER A 29 -10.64 -6.24 -7.30
N VAL A 30 -9.58 -7.01 -7.61
CA VAL A 30 -9.27 -8.26 -6.92
C VAL A 30 -7.98 -8.04 -6.14
N ILE A 31 -8.12 -7.93 -4.83
CA ILE A 31 -7.00 -7.82 -3.89
C ILE A 31 -6.90 -9.12 -3.12
N LEU A 32 -5.73 -9.74 -3.12
CA LEU A 32 -5.45 -10.94 -2.35
C LEU A 32 -4.65 -10.57 -1.10
N VAL A 33 -5.18 -10.87 0.08
CA VAL A 33 -4.48 -10.71 1.37
C VAL A 33 -4.11 -12.10 1.87
N ASP A 34 -2.81 -12.36 2.00
CA ASP A 34 -2.26 -13.70 2.31
C ASP A 34 -2.82 -14.81 1.40
N GLY A 35 -3.03 -14.46 0.13
CA GLY A 35 -3.52 -15.36 -0.92
C GLY A 35 -5.04 -15.54 -0.97
N LYS A 36 -5.81 -14.86 -0.12
CA LYS A 36 -7.27 -14.92 -0.11
C LYS A 36 -7.88 -13.65 -0.71
N PRO A 37 -8.91 -13.75 -1.58
CA PRO A 37 -9.60 -12.57 -2.09
C PRO A 37 -10.25 -11.80 -0.95
N HIS A 38 -10.13 -10.49 -1.00
CA HIS A 38 -10.65 -9.58 0.01
C HIS A 38 -11.55 -8.55 -0.67
N GLU A 39 -12.86 -8.67 -0.46
CA GLU A 39 -13.88 -7.85 -1.16
C GLU A 39 -14.08 -6.47 -0.51
N ASP A 40 -13.92 -6.37 0.81
CA ASP A 40 -14.03 -5.12 1.57
C ASP A 40 -12.63 -4.66 2.01
N LEU A 41 -12.09 -3.67 1.32
CA LEU A 41 -10.75 -3.13 1.56
C LEU A 41 -10.66 -2.19 2.76
N SER A 42 -11.64 -2.17 3.65
CA SER A 42 -11.58 -1.37 4.88
C SER A 42 -10.28 -1.64 5.67
N ASP A 43 -9.56 -0.57 5.96
CA ASP A 43 -8.16 -0.59 6.45
C ASP A 43 -7.94 -1.40 7.73
N ASN A 44 -9.00 -1.64 8.50
CA ASN A 44 -8.92 -2.33 9.78
C ASN A 44 -8.78 -3.85 9.66
N GLN A 45 -8.94 -4.43 8.47
CA GLN A 45 -8.88 -5.89 8.30
C GLN A 45 -7.53 -6.42 7.80
N ILE A 46 -6.62 -5.53 7.34
CA ILE A 46 -5.34 -5.93 6.76
C ILE A 46 -4.21 -5.69 7.76
N ALA A 47 -3.59 -6.79 8.22
CA ALA A 47 -2.41 -6.73 9.08
C ALA A 47 -1.22 -6.10 8.34
N ASP A 48 -0.40 -5.30 9.03
CA ASP A 48 0.73 -4.59 8.42
C ASP A 48 1.74 -5.50 7.72
N SER A 49 1.94 -6.69 8.29
CA SER A 49 2.84 -7.73 7.79
C SER A 49 2.22 -8.64 6.72
N ALA A 50 0.91 -8.51 6.44
CA ALA A 50 0.22 -9.36 5.47
C ALA A 50 0.80 -9.17 4.06
N LYS A 51 0.82 -10.23 3.27
CA LYS A 51 1.21 -10.17 1.86
C LYS A 51 0.00 -9.76 1.04
N VAL A 52 0.06 -8.58 0.43
CA VAL A 52 -1.01 -8.07 -0.41
C VAL A 52 -0.63 -8.18 -1.89
N VAL A 53 -1.55 -8.69 -2.70
CA VAL A 53 -1.42 -8.75 -4.16
C VAL A 53 -2.59 -8.00 -4.78
N ILE A 54 -2.28 -6.95 -5.54
CA ILE A 54 -3.24 -6.27 -6.42
C ILE A 54 -3.26 -7.06 -7.72
N ASP A 55 -4.25 -7.93 -7.88
CA ASP A 55 -4.35 -8.86 -9.00
C ASP A 55 -5.01 -8.20 -10.21
N SER A 56 -6.19 -7.59 -9.99
CA SER A 56 -6.94 -6.83 -10.99
C SER A 56 -7.59 -5.59 -10.39
N GLY A 57 -8.17 -4.76 -11.26
CA GLY A 57 -8.92 -3.56 -10.88
C GLY A 57 -8.60 -2.39 -11.79
N HIS A 58 -9.56 -1.49 -11.93
CA HIS A 58 -9.40 -0.22 -12.63
C HIS A 58 -9.79 0.92 -11.71
N VAL A 59 -9.00 1.98 -11.72
CA VAL A 59 -9.26 3.24 -11.04
C VAL A 59 -9.73 4.24 -12.08
N PHE A 60 -10.87 4.85 -11.83
CA PHE A 60 -11.48 5.88 -12.66
C PHE A 60 -11.40 7.21 -11.93
N PHE A 61 -11.20 8.30 -12.68
CA PHE A 61 -11.06 9.65 -12.11
C PHE A 61 -12.23 10.57 -12.45
N SER A 62 -13.10 10.15 -13.37
CA SER A 62 -14.29 10.90 -13.77
C SER A 62 -15.28 9.95 -14.45
N ARG A 63 -16.56 10.29 -14.42
CA ARG A 63 -17.64 9.46 -15.01
C ARG A 63 -17.57 9.31 -16.53
N GLU A 64 -16.81 10.18 -17.19
CA GLU A 64 -16.56 10.15 -18.63
C GLU A 64 -15.32 9.33 -19.00
N ASP A 65 -14.50 8.95 -18.02
CA ASP A 65 -13.34 8.09 -18.23
C ASP A 65 -13.80 6.63 -18.38
N SER A 66 -13.93 6.18 -19.62
CA SER A 66 -14.34 4.81 -19.93
C SER A 66 -13.19 3.81 -19.91
N ALA A 67 -11.94 4.27 -19.86
CA ALA A 67 -10.77 3.40 -19.93
C ALA A 67 -10.18 3.10 -18.55
N GLY A 68 -10.19 4.10 -17.67
CA GLY A 68 -9.57 4.01 -16.35
C GLY A 68 -8.08 3.69 -16.42
N VAL A 69 -7.47 3.53 -15.25
CA VAL A 69 -6.09 3.06 -15.11
C VAL A 69 -6.09 1.80 -14.29
N SER A 70 -5.42 0.74 -14.75
CA SER A 70 -5.28 -0.46 -13.92
C SER A 70 -4.75 -0.12 -12.52
N MET A 71 -5.39 -0.66 -11.49
CA MET A 71 -5.09 -0.36 -10.09
C MET A 71 -3.63 -0.66 -9.75
N ALA A 72 -3.07 -1.74 -10.31
CA ALA A 72 -1.65 -2.05 -10.16
C ALA A 72 -0.73 -0.98 -10.79
N THR A 73 -1.12 -0.38 -11.94
CA THR A 73 -0.36 0.73 -12.52
C THR A 73 -0.48 1.98 -11.67
N PHE A 74 -1.67 2.28 -11.18
CA PHE A 74 -1.92 3.42 -10.30
C PHE A 74 -1.12 3.30 -8.99
N PHE A 75 -1.15 2.14 -8.34
CA PHE A 75 -0.32 1.80 -7.18
C PHE A 75 1.18 1.96 -7.48
N ASN A 76 1.66 1.50 -8.63
CA ASN A 76 3.07 1.64 -8.99
C ASN A 76 3.46 3.11 -9.23
N ARG A 77 2.56 3.95 -9.75
CA ARG A 77 2.78 5.40 -9.88
C ARG A 77 2.87 6.06 -8.51
N TRP A 78 1.95 5.72 -7.60
CA TRP A 78 2.00 6.15 -6.20
C TRP A 78 3.34 5.76 -5.57
N ARG A 79 3.71 4.47 -5.69
CA ARG A 79 4.95 3.94 -5.10
C ARG A 79 6.20 4.66 -5.62
N LYS A 80 6.22 5.10 -6.87
CA LYS A 80 7.36 5.84 -7.44
C LYS A 80 7.52 7.25 -6.87
N VAL A 81 6.45 7.92 -6.47
CA VAL A 81 6.54 9.27 -5.88
C VAL A 81 6.85 9.25 -4.39
N GLN A 82 6.71 8.10 -3.73
CA GLN A 82 7.07 7.94 -2.34
C GLN A 82 8.59 7.93 -2.13
N ASN A 83 9.11 8.89 -1.37
CA ASN A 83 10.53 9.02 -1.02
C ASN A 83 10.94 8.22 0.24
N MET A 84 9.97 7.63 0.94
CA MET A 84 10.19 6.82 2.15
C MET A 84 9.52 5.45 1.98
N ARG A 85 10.02 4.44 2.68
CA ARG A 85 9.42 3.11 2.76
C ARG A 85 9.28 2.70 4.22
N THR A 86 8.19 2.00 4.52
CA THR A 86 7.96 1.41 5.85
C THR A 86 8.46 -0.02 5.85
N LEU A 87 9.24 -0.38 6.87
CA LEU A 87 9.76 -1.72 7.09
C LEU A 87 9.17 -2.24 8.41
N ALA A 88 8.50 -3.39 8.37
CA ALA A 88 8.14 -4.15 9.56
C ALA A 88 9.24 -5.19 9.79
N VAL A 89 9.91 -5.12 10.94
CA VAL A 89 11.06 -5.99 11.28
C VAL A 89 10.92 -6.51 12.71
N GLU A 90 11.29 -7.77 12.92
CA GLU A 90 11.43 -8.35 14.25
C GLU A 90 12.87 -8.18 14.73
N VAL A 91 13.03 -7.70 15.96
CA VAL A 91 14.34 -7.38 16.54
C VAL A 91 14.42 -7.97 17.94
N PRO A 92 15.55 -8.58 18.34
CA PRO A 92 15.77 -8.97 19.73
C PRO A 92 15.61 -7.77 20.67
N LEU A 93 14.97 -7.99 21.83
CA LEU A 93 14.66 -6.92 22.80
C LEU A 93 15.92 -6.16 23.25
N ASP A 94 17.03 -6.88 23.44
CA ASP A 94 18.33 -6.31 23.83
C ASP A 94 19.01 -5.49 22.71
N LYS A 95 18.52 -5.58 21.47
CA LYS A 95 19.04 -4.86 20.30
C LYS A 95 18.11 -3.75 19.81
N MET A 96 16.95 -3.58 20.44
CA MET A 96 15.93 -2.62 20.01
C MET A 96 16.49 -1.20 19.89
N GLU A 97 17.15 -0.68 20.94
CA GLU A 97 17.71 0.68 20.91
C GLU A 97 18.78 0.87 19.83
N ALA A 98 19.63 -0.13 19.63
CA ALA A 98 20.67 -0.08 18.60
C ALA A 98 20.06 -0.01 17.19
N VAL A 99 19.00 -0.78 16.94
CA VAL A 99 18.29 -0.74 15.64
C VAL A 99 17.54 0.59 15.46
N ILE A 100 16.92 1.12 16.52
CA ILE A 100 16.28 2.45 16.47
C ILE A 100 17.30 3.53 16.13
N ALA A 101 18.47 3.50 16.77
CA ALA A 101 19.55 4.45 16.51
C ALA A 101 20.06 4.34 15.08
N ALA A 102 20.26 3.13 14.57
CA ALA A 102 20.70 2.89 13.20
C ALA A 102 19.68 3.40 12.16
N ILE A 103 18.39 3.17 12.38
CA ILE A 103 17.32 3.66 11.51
C ILE A 103 17.32 5.19 11.47
N LYS A 104 17.42 5.85 12.63
CA LYS A 104 17.48 7.33 12.72
C LYS A 104 18.74 7.89 12.05
N ALA A 105 19.89 7.27 12.27
CA ALA A 105 21.16 7.68 11.66
C ALA A 105 21.12 7.58 10.11
N ALA A 106 20.37 6.60 9.58
CA ALA A 106 20.11 6.47 8.15
C ALA A 106 19.06 7.45 7.60
N GLY A 107 18.55 8.38 8.42
CA GLY A 107 17.49 9.32 8.02
C GLY A 107 16.07 8.74 8.05
N GLY A 108 15.93 7.51 8.56
CA GLY A 108 14.65 6.83 8.74
C GLY A 108 13.84 7.39 9.91
N LYS A 109 12.53 7.18 9.85
CA LYS A 109 11.59 7.54 10.92
C LYS A 109 10.93 6.27 11.43
N ILE A 110 10.76 6.17 12.75
CA ILE A 110 9.99 5.10 13.38
C ILE A 110 8.61 5.67 13.69
N LYS A 111 7.58 4.98 13.20
CA LYS A 111 6.16 5.30 13.42
C LYS A 111 5.62 4.40 14.51
#